data_AF-A0A831WZY8-F1
#
_entry.id   AF-A0A831WZY8-F1
#
_cell.length_a   1.000
_cell.length_b   1.000
_cell.length_c   1.000
_cell.angle_alpha   90.00
_cell.angle_beta   90.00
_cell.angle_gamma   90.00
#
_symmetry.space_group_name_H-M   'P 1'
#
loop_
_entity.id
_entity.type
_entity.pdbx_description
1 polymer ?
#
loop_
_entity_poly.entity_id
_entity_poly.type
_entity_poly.pdbx_seq_one_letter_code
_entity_poly.pdbx_strand_id
1 'polypeptide(L)'
;TVLGGFPYADVPFAGVSTIVVTDDDPALARRYATELAQICWELRDAFTVHPTPIPEAIAEAMAAPPGSVYVLADIADSGASGTAGDGTAVLKGLLEANARSAAVAQIMDPEAVHACIDAGVGATVTLRVGGKHDGLHGEPVEVTGMVRLIHEGRFVLAGPMGKGTVASRGKTVVLEIGGRDGIELQLTELRGHPNDLNFFRAFGIEPTERRILVLKSAAHFRAAFEPIATKVIEVDAPGISSPRLERFDYRKLRRPIYPLDPETTWSPEA
;
A
#
# COMPACT_ATOMS: atom_id res chain seq x y z
N THR A 1 -3.50 20.27 18.37
CA THR A 1 -3.24 19.34 17.26
C THR A 1 -2.15 18.36 17.62
N VAL A 2 -2.34 17.08 17.30
CA VAL A 2 -1.29 16.04 17.39
C VAL A 2 -0.82 15.74 15.97
N LEU A 3 0.50 15.75 15.77
CA LEU A 3 1.15 15.42 14.51
C LEU A 3 1.84 14.07 14.71
N GLY A 4 1.39 13.03 14.00
CA GLY A 4 1.93 11.66 14.14
C GLY A 4 3.37 11.48 13.64
N GLY A 5 3.94 12.49 12.98
CA GLY A 5 5.22 12.41 12.30
C GLY A 5 5.14 11.65 10.98
N PHE A 6 6.29 11.50 10.33
CA PHE A 6 6.44 10.70 9.12
C PHE A 6 7.67 9.81 9.31
N PRO A 7 7.49 8.53 9.70
CA PRO A 7 8.60 7.69 10.17
C PRO A 7 9.66 7.47 9.09
N TYR A 8 9.29 7.55 7.81
CA TYR A 8 10.19 7.34 6.68
C TYR A 8 11.09 8.57 6.36
N ALA A 9 10.96 9.68 7.11
CA ALA A 9 11.84 10.84 6.97
C ALA A 9 13.03 10.76 7.93
N ASP A 10 14.24 10.70 7.37
CA ASP A 10 15.48 10.80 8.15
C ASP A 10 15.81 12.27 8.46
N VAL A 11 15.20 12.81 9.52
CA VAL A 11 15.29 14.21 9.93
C VAL A 11 15.42 14.34 11.45
N PRO A 12 16.09 15.39 11.97
CA PRO A 12 16.32 15.54 13.41
C PRO A 12 15.04 15.79 14.24
N PHE A 13 13.94 16.15 13.57
CA PHE A 13 12.63 16.42 14.16
C PHE A 13 11.62 15.28 13.93
N ALA A 14 12.09 14.08 13.61
CA ALA A 14 11.23 12.90 13.49
C ALA A 14 10.57 12.55 14.84
N GLY A 15 9.34 12.06 14.76
CA GLY A 15 8.53 11.66 15.92
C GLY A 15 7.21 12.42 16.03
N VAL A 16 6.46 12.10 17.08
CA VAL A 16 5.18 12.74 17.38
C VAL A 16 5.44 14.15 17.92
N SER A 17 4.62 15.12 17.50
CA SER A 17 4.67 16.50 17.99
C SER A 17 3.27 17.00 18.38
N THR A 18 3.18 17.82 19.42
CA THR A 18 1.93 18.44 19.85
C THR A 18 2.01 19.95 19.71
N ILE A 19 0.95 20.56 19.19
CA ILE A 19 0.81 22.01 19.04
C ILE A 19 -0.49 22.42 19.71
N VAL A 20 -0.41 23.35 20.66
CA VAL A 20 -1.56 23.93 21.33
C VAL A 20 -1.50 25.45 21.20
N VAL A 21 -2.65 26.04 20.89
CA VAL A 21 -2.84 27.49 20.78
C VAL A 21 -3.92 27.89 21.79
N THR A 22 -3.66 28.94 22.55
CA THR A 22 -4.56 29.53 23.55
C THR A 22 -4.63 31.04 23.34
N ASP A 23 -5.63 31.68 23.94
CA ASP A 23 -5.77 33.14 23.93
C ASP A 23 -5.01 33.74 25.11
N ASP A 24 -3.83 34.29 24.85
CA ASP A 24 -2.90 34.92 25.81
C ASP A 24 -2.61 34.11 27.10
N ASP A 25 -2.71 32.78 27.05
CA ASP A 25 -2.43 31.90 28.18
C ASP A 25 -1.36 30.84 27.85
N PRO A 26 -0.06 31.20 27.92
CA PRO A 26 1.03 30.28 27.61
C PRO A 26 1.14 29.12 28.61
N ALA A 27 0.67 29.30 29.84
CA ALA A 27 0.69 28.23 30.86
C ALA A 27 -0.32 27.13 30.51
N LEU A 28 -1.53 27.53 30.11
CA LEU A 28 -2.56 26.61 29.63
C LEU A 28 -2.13 25.89 28.35
N ALA A 29 -1.51 26.60 27.42
CA ALA A 29 -0.98 26.00 26.19
C ALA A 29 0.05 24.91 26.50
N ARG A 30 1.01 25.20 27.39
CA ARG A 30 2.02 24.24 27.82
C ARG A 30 1.39 23.02 28.50
N ARG A 31 0.45 23.24 29.42
CA ARG A 31 -0.24 22.15 30.14
C ARG A 31 -0.87 21.16 29.16
N TYR A 32 -1.66 21.64 28.21
CA TYR A 32 -2.33 20.75 27.26
C TYR A 32 -1.38 20.15 26.23
N ALA A 33 -0.32 20.84 25.82
CA ALA A 33 0.69 20.28 24.92
C ALA A 33 1.41 19.09 25.59
N THR A 34 1.76 19.24 26.86
CA THR A 34 2.33 18.19 27.70
C THR A 34 1.35 17.03 27.90
N GLU A 35 0.08 17.30 28.22
CA GLU A 35 -0.94 16.27 28.42
C GLU A 35 -1.12 15.41 27.16
N LEU A 36 -1.24 16.05 26.00
CA LEU A 36 -1.34 15.35 24.71
C LEU A 36 -0.07 14.52 24.41
N ALA A 37 1.11 15.05 24.71
CA ALA A 37 2.37 14.34 24.48
C ALA A 37 2.51 13.13 25.42
N GLN A 38 2.09 13.26 26.68
CA GLN A 38 2.03 12.18 27.66
C GLN A 38 1.12 11.05 27.19
N ILE A 39 -0.09 11.37 26.70
CA ILE A 39 -1.01 10.38 26.12
C ILE A 39 -0.34 9.63 24.96
N CYS A 40 0.33 10.34 24.05
CA CYS A 40 1.02 9.71 22.92
C CYS A 40 2.17 8.79 23.39
N TRP A 41 2.92 9.23 24.40
CA TRP A 41 4.00 8.45 24.97
C TRP A 41 3.49 7.18 25.68
N GLU A 42 2.41 7.26 26.45
CA GLU A 42 1.79 6.13 27.12
C GLU A 42 1.21 5.11 26.13
N LEU A 43 0.68 5.57 25.00
CA LEU A 43 0.13 4.71 23.95
C LEU A 43 1.16 4.22 22.92
N ARG A 44 2.46 4.54 23.07
CA ARG A 44 3.48 4.30 22.03
C ARG A 44 3.54 2.86 21.54
N ASP A 45 3.38 1.88 22.43
CA ASP A 45 3.41 0.45 22.07
C ASP A 45 2.21 0.07 21.19
N ALA A 46 1.05 0.70 21.39
CA ALA A 46 -0.17 0.47 20.62
C ALA A 46 -0.09 0.97 19.17
N PHE A 47 0.92 1.80 18.84
CA PHE A 47 1.17 2.24 17.46
C PHE A 47 2.09 1.30 16.68
N THR A 48 2.56 0.21 17.30
CA THR A 48 3.38 -0.78 16.61
C THR A 48 2.53 -1.62 15.66
N VAL A 49 2.92 -1.66 14.39
CA VAL A 49 2.26 -2.46 13.36
C VAL A 49 2.98 -3.79 13.21
N HIS A 50 2.22 -4.89 13.28
CA HIS A 50 2.72 -6.25 13.11
C HIS A 50 2.14 -6.85 11.82
N PRO A 51 2.75 -6.59 10.65
CA PRO A 51 2.23 -7.09 9.38
C PRO A 51 2.39 -8.61 9.25
N THR A 52 1.50 -9.24 8.51
CA THR A 52 1.48 -10.69 8.27
C THR A 52 2.44 -11.07 7.15
N PRO A 53 3.27 -12.12 7.30
CA PRO A 53 4.11 -12.63 6.21
C PRO A 53 3.30 -12.97 4.95
N ILE A 54 3.86 -12.64 3.77
CA ILE A 54 3.18 -12.83 2.47
C ILE A 54 2.66 -14.28 2.28
N PRO A 55 3.44 -15.35 2.54
CA PRO A 55 2.96 -16.72 2.36
C PRO A 55 1.76 -17.07 3.26
N GLU A 56 1.77 -16.57 4.50
CA GLU A 56 0.68 -16.80 5.47
C GLU A 56 -0.59 -16.07 5.05
N ALA A 57 -0.47 -14.81 4.63
CA ALA A 57 -1.60 -14.01 4.16
C ALA A 57 -2.29 -14.62 2.93
N ILE A 58 -1.49 -15.11 1.98
CA ILE A 58 -1.99 -15.78 0.77
C ILE A 58 -2.65 -17.12 1.12
N ALA A 59 -1.99 -17.94 1.95
CA ALA A 59 -2.53 -19.22 2.37
C ALA A 59 -3.88 -19.07 3.09
N GLU A 60 -4.01 -18.08 3.97
CA GLU A 60 -5.27 -17.78 4.67
C GLU A 60 -6.37 -17.40 3.67
N ALA A 61 -6.09 -16.47 2.76
CA ALA A 61 -7.07 -16.02 1.77
C ALA A 61 -7.52 -17.14 0.81
N MET A 62 -6.61 -18.04 0.43
CA MET A 62 -6.90 -19.21 -0.40
C MET A 62 -7.76 -20.25 0.32
N ALA A 63 -7.57 -20.42 1.63
CA ALA A 63 -8.33 -21.37 2.45
C ALA A 63 -9.75 -20.88 2.81
N ALA A 64 -10.09 -19.62 2.51
CA ALA A 64 -11.37 -19.04 2.89
C ALA A 64 -12.58 -19.71 2.21
N PRO A 65 -13.79 -19.64 2.81
CA PRO A 65 -15.01 -20.14 2.18
C PRO A 65 -15.29 -19.47 0.81
N PRO A 66 -15.98 -20.15 -0.13
CA PRO A 66 -16.45 -19.53 -1.37
C PRO A 66 -17.24 -18.24 -1.13
N GLY A 67 -17.02 -17.24 -1.98
CA GLY A 67 -17.66 -15.91 -1.85
C GLY A 67 -16.97 -14.95 -0.87
N SER A 68 -15.90 -15.37 -0.19
CA SER A 68 -15.10 -14.47 0.64
C SER A 68 -14.24 -13.54 -0.21
N VAL A 69 -14.03 -12.31 0.26
CA VAL A 69 -13.17 -11.29 -0.36
C VAL A 69 -12.09 -10.89 0.63
N TYR A 70 -10.84 -11.20 0.32
CA TYR A 70 -9.67 -10.86 1.14
C TYR A 70 -8.93 -9.70 0.51
N VAL A 71 -8.61 -8.70 1.31
CA VAL A 71 -7.77 -7.59 0.89
C VAL A 71 -6.38 -7.79 1.47
N LEU A 72 -5.39 -7.98 0.61
CA LEU A 72 -3.98 -8.02 0.97
C LEU A 72 -3.39 -6.62 0.72
N ALA A 73 -3.20 -5.87 1.80
CA ALA A 73 -2.68 -4.52 1.77
C ALA A 73 -1.15 -4.54 1.84
N ASP A 74 -0.50 -4.24 0.71
CA ASP A 74 0.91 -3.93 0.65
C ASP A 74 1.14 -2.52 1.21
N ILE A 75 1.43 -2.49 2.50
CA ILE A 75 1.66 -1.25 3.26
C ILE A 75 3.08 -0.71 3.08
N ALA A 76 4.01 -1.53 2.58
CA ALA A 76 5.41 -1.17 2.38
C ALA A 76 5.68 -0.47 1.04
N ASP A 77 4.77 -0.63 0.08
CA ASP A 77 4.74 0.11 -1.18
C ASP A 77 3.46 0.98 -1.29
N SER A 78 3.24 1.88 -0.34
CA SER A 78 2.07 2.76 -0.37
C SER A 78 2.33 4.09 -1.10
N GLY A 79 1.64 4.32 -2.22
CA GLY A 79 1.79 5.56 -2.99
C GLY A 79 1.48 6.86 -2.22
N ALA A 80 0.69 6.80 -1.13
CA ALA A 80 0.46 7.95 -0.25
C ALA A 80 1.67 8.27 0.64
N SER A 81 2.55 7.29 0.86
CA SER A 81 3.82 7.42 1.57
C SER A 81 4.98 7.79 0.64
N GLY A 82 4.70 8.08 -0.64
CA GLY A 82 5.70 8.54 -1.61
C GLY A 82 6.41 7.42 -2.39
N THR A 83 5.92 6.18 -2.33
CA THR A 83 6.52 5.06 -3.06
C THR A 83 6.20 5.09 -4.56
N ALA A 84 6.95 4.32 -5.35
CA ALA A 84 6.79 4.22 -6.79
C ALA A 84 5.56 3.38 -7.19
N GLY A 85 5.13 2.43 -6.36
CA GLY A 85 4.00 1.56 -6.66
C GLY A 85 4.35 0.41 -7.61
N ASP A 86 5.62 0.04 -7.75
CA ASP A 86 6.11 -1.02 -8.63
C ASP A 86 6.51 -2.31 -7.90
N GLY A 87 6.25 -2.41 -6.58
CA GLY A 87 6.58 -3.56 -5.77
C GLY A 87 5.90 -4.87 -6.22
N THR A 88 6.68 -5.95 -6.21
CA THR A 88 6.32 -7.23 -6.84
C THR A 88 6.19 -8.40 -5.86
N ALA A 89 6.59 -8.22 -4.59
CA ALA A 89 6.71 -9.32 -3.64
C ALA A 89 5.40 -10.10 -3.43
N VAL A 90 4.27 -9.41 -3.33
CA VAL A 90 2.95 -10.06 -3.19
C VAL A 90 2.55 -10.77 -4.48
N LEU A 91 2.80 -10.18 -5.66
CA LEU A 91 2.55 -10.83 -6.95
C LEU A 91 3.36 -12.12 -7.08
N LYS A 92 4.64 -12.08 -6.72
CA LYS A 92 5.52 -13.26 -6.72
C LYS A 92 4.93 -14.37 -5.85
N GLY A 93 4.53 -14.04 -4.62
CA GLY A 93 3.89 -15.00 -3.71
C GLY A 93 2.60 -15.60 -4.28
N LEU A 94 1.77 -14.81 -4.96
CA LEU A 94 0.55 -15.29 -5.60
C LEU A 94 0.85 -16.29 -6.74
N LEU A 95 1.87 -16.00 -7.55
CA LEU A 95 2.31 -16.89 -8.64
C LEU A 95 2.86 -18.21 -8.10
N GLU A 96 3.73 -18.16 -7.08
CA GLU A 96 4.31 -19.33 -6.44
C GLU A 96 3.23 -20.22 -5.79
N ALA A 97 2.22 -19.60 -5.19
CA ALA A 97 1.07 -20.30 -4.60
C ALA A 97 0.05 -20.79 -5.64
N ASN A 98 0.23 -20.49 -6.93
CA ASN A 98 -0.76 -20.74 -7.99
C ASN A 98 -2.15 -20.19 -7.63
N ALA A 99 -2.19 -18.98 -7.07
CA ALA A 99 -3.41 -18.35 -6.59
C ALA A 99 -4.44 -18.17 -7.73
N ARG A 100 -5.71 -18.25 -7.35
CA ARG A 100 -6.87 -18.13 -8.24
C ARG A 100 -7.84 -17.08 -7.71
N SER A 101 -8.62 -16.50 -8.60
CA SER A 101 -9.59 -15.43 -8.31
C SER A 101 -8.92 -14.27 -7.59
N ALA A 102 -7.79 -13.80 -8.14
CA ALA A 102 -6.99 -12.73 -7.57
C ALA A 102 -6.93 -11.53 -8.53
N ALA A 103 -6.98 -10.32 -7.98
CA ALA A 103 -6.77 -9.09 -8.74
C ALA A 103 -5.74 -8.20 -8.03
N VAL A 104 -4.78 -7.67 -8.80
CA VAL A 104 -3.68 -6.85 -8.28
C VAL A 104 -3.79 -5.43 -8.83
N ALA A 105 -4.08 -4.46 -7.95
CA ALA A 105 -4.13 -3.03 -8.28
C ALA A 105 -3.05 -2.25 -7.49
N GLN A 106 -2.07 -1.64 -8.12
CA GLN A 106 -1.55 -1.77 -9.48
C GLN A 106 -0.04 -2.01 -9.38
N ILE A 107 0.64 -2.31 -10.50
CA ILE A 107 2.11 -2.25 -10.59
C ILE A 107 2.47 -1.19 -11.62
N MET A 108 3.24 -0.18 -11.23
CA MET A 108 3.76 0.83 -12.17
C MET A 108 4.89 0.23 -13.01
N ASP A 109 4.66 0.09 -14.31
CA ASP A 109 5.66 -0.42 -15.27
C ASP A 109 5.34 0.09 -16.69
N PRO A 110 5.78 1.30 -17.06
CA PRO A 110 5.52 1.88 -18.38
C PRO A 110 6.04 1.01 -19.54
N GLU A 111 7.18 0.33 -19.35
CA GLU A 111 7.78 -0.53 -20.37
C GLU A 111 6.89 -1.74 -20.64
N ALA A 112 6.42 -2.41 -19.59
CA ALA A 112 5.51 -3.55 -19.74
C ALA A 112 4.15 -3.13 -20.31
N VAL A 113 3.65 -1.93 -19.95
CA VAL A 113 2.45 -1.36 -20.57
C VAL A 113 2.63 -1.20 -22.08
N HIS A 114 3.71 -0.56 -22.53
CA HIS A 114 3.98 -0.38 -23.96
C HIS A 114 4.11 -1.71 -24.70
N ALA A 115 4.83 -2.68 -24.12
CA ALA A 115 4.96 -4.02 -24.73
C ALA A 115 3.60 -4.72 -24.88
N CYS A 116 2.69 -4.58 -23.90
CA CYS A 116 1.34 -5.12 -23.99
C CYS A 116 0.48 -4.38 -25.05
N ILE A 117 0.67 -3.07 -25.18
CA ILE A 117 -0.04 -2.27 -26.20
C ILE A 117 0.39 -2.69 -27.60
N ASP A 118 1.69 -2.84 -27.83
CA ASP A 118 2.25 -3.26 -29.11
C ASP A 118 1.79 -4.67 -29.50
N ALA A 119 1.66 -5.57 -28.52
CA ALA A 119 1.14 -6.92 -28.73
C ALA A 119 -0.37 -6.94 -29.03
N GLY A 120 -1.14 -6.06 -28.39
CA GLY A 120 -2.58 -5.91 -28.58
C GLY A 120 -3.43 -6.84 -27.71
N VAL A 121 -4.72 -6.49 -27.58
CA VAL A 121 -5.70 -7.29 -26.81
C VAL A 121 -5.85 -8.69 -27.42
N GLY A 122 -5.87 -9.71 -26.56
CA GLY A 122 -5.96 -11.12 -26.91
C GLY A 122 -4.61 -11.80 -27.15
N ALA A 123 -3.50 -11.04 -27.26
CA ALA A 123 -2.17 -11.62 -27.35
C ALA A 123 -1.70 -12.19 -26.01
N THR A 124 -0.96 -13.28 -26.04
CA THR A 124 -0.21 -13.80 -24.88
C THR A 124 1.20 -13.21 -24.90
N VAL A 125 1.62 -12.61 -23.80
CA VAL A 125 2.94 -12.01 -23.64
C VAL A 125 3.67 -12.65 -22.45
N THR A 126 5.00 -12.71 -22.55
CA THR A 126 5.89 -13.07 -21.43
C THR A 126 6.81 -11.87 -21.16
N LEU A 127 6.72 -11.31 -19.96
CA LEU A 127 7.39 -10.05 -19.58
C LEU A 127 7.96 -10.15 -18.16
N ARG A 128 8.97 -9.34 -17.86
CA ARG A 128 9.40 -9.08 -16.48
C ARG A 128 8.79 -7.76 -16.01
N VAL A 129 7.97 -7.82 -14.96
CA VAL A 129 7.13 -6.71 -14.50
C VAL A 129 7.48 -6.22 -13.10
N GLY A 130 7.39 -4.91 -12.89
CA GLY A 130 7.63 -4.22 -11.62
C GLY A 130 9.07 -4.32 -11.11
N GLY A 131 9.35 -3.73 -9.94
CA GLY A 131 10.67 -3.78 -9.29
C GLY A 131 11.79 -3.14 -10.11
N LYS A 132 11.46 -2.10 -10.89
CA LYS A 132 12.39 -1.42 -11.82
C LYS A 132 12.82 -0.04 -11.32
N HIS A 133 12.12 0.52 -10.34
CA HIS A 133 12.38 1.88 -9.86
C HIS A 133 13.58 1.95 -8.91
N ASP A 134 13.69 0.97 -8.02
CA ASP A 134 14.79 0.81 -7.06
C ASP A 134 15.00 -0.66 -6.68
N GLY A 135 15.97 -0.94 -5.80
CA GLY A 135 16.23 -2.29 -5.27
C GLY A 135 15.56 -2.56 -3.91
N LEU A 136 14.56 -1.78 -3.51
CA LEU A 136 13.96 -1.81 -2.17
C LEU A 136 12.55 -2.42 -2.15
N HIS A 137 11.85 -2.48 -3.28
CA HIS A 137 10.46 -2.97 -3.40
C HIS A 137 10.34 -4.37 -4.04
N GLY A 138 11.46 -5.08 -4.15
CA GLY A 138 11.55 -6.41 -4.76
C GLY A 138 12.04 -6.38 -6.21
N GLU A 139 12.35 -7.56 -6.71
CA GLU A 139 12.91 -7.75 -8.05
C GLU A 139 11.81 -7.86 -9.12
N PRO A 140 12.10 -7.55 -10.40
CA PRO A 140 11.18 -7.80 -11.50
C PRO A 140 10.78 -9.27 -11.60
N VAL A 141 9.48 -9.52 -11.68
CA VAL A 141 8.91 -10.88 -11.72
C VAL A 141 8.52 -11.24 -13.15
N GLU A 142 8.91 -12.43 -13.60
CA GLU A 142 8.45 -12.94 -14.90
C GLU A 142 6.97 -13.35 -14.82
N VAL A 143 6.17 -12.86 -15.75
CA VAL A 143 4.76 -13.21 -15.90
C VAL A 143 4.47 -13.61 -17.33
N THR A 144 3.63 -14.64 -17.50
CA THR A 144 3.05 -15.00 -18.80
C THR A 144 1.53 -14.89 -18.70
N GLY A 145 0.92 -14.08 -19.56
CA GLY A 145 -0.52 -13.85 -19.51
C GLY A 145 -1.09 -13.26 -20.79
N MET A 146 -2.41 -13.33 -20.92
CA MET A 146 -3.14 -12.75 -22.03
C MET A 146 -3.44 -11.26 -21.75
N VAL A 147 -3.19 -10.38 -22.72
CA VAL A 147 -3.61 -8.98 -22.66
C VAL A 147 -5.13 -8.92 -22.76
N ARG A 148 -5.81 -8.78 -21.61
CA ARG A 148 -7.28 -8.76 -21.54
C ARG A 148 -7.86 -7.39 -21.86
N LEU A 149 -7.18 -6.32 -21.45
CA LEU A 149 -7.64 -4.95 -21.60
C LEU A 149 -6.47 -4.01 -21.86
N ILE A 150 -6.68 -3.02 -22.73
CA ILE A 150 -5.87 -1.79 -22.85
C ILE A 150 -6.82 -0.61 -22.62
N HIS A 151 -6.46 0.32 -21.74
CA HIS A 151 -7.29 1.45 -21.36
C HIS A 151 -6.46 2.74 -21.22
N GLU A 152 -7.07 3.90 -21.50
CA GLU A 152 -6.43 5.23 -21.36
C GLU A 152 -6.17 5.66 -19.89
N GLY A 153 -6.54 4.80 -18.93
CA GLY A 153 -6.28 4.95 -17.50
C GLY A 153 -6.97 6.09 -16.76
N ARG A 154 -7.89 6.82 -17.40
CA ARG A 154 -8.69 7.88 -16.77
C ARG A 154 -10.01 7.33 -16.25
N PHE A 155 -10.33 7.59 -14.98
CA PHE A 155 -11.58 7.15 -14.36
C PHE A 155 -12.02 8.10 -13.25
N VAL A 156 -13.31 8.10 -12.94
CA VAL A 156 -13.90 8.93 -11.88
C VAL A 156 -13.83 8.18 -10.56
N LEU A 157 -13.44 8.85 -9.47
CA LEU A 157 -13.50 8.29 -8.12
C LEU A 157 -14.94 8.35 -7.58
N ALA A 158 -15.44 7.25 -7.03
CA ALA A 158 -16.79 7.11 -6.49
C ALA A 158 -16.81 7.03 -4.95
N GLY A 159 -15.71 6.58 -4.36
CA GLY A 159 -15.47 6.45 -2.94
C GLY A 159 -15.35 7.80 -2.23
N PRO A 160 -15.26 7.78 -0.88
CA PRO A 160 -15.36 9.00 -0.07
C PRO A 160 -14.19 9.96 -0.28
N MET A 161 -12.99 9.44 -0.59
CA MET A 161 -11.81 10.26 -0.85
C MET A 161 -11.75 10.69 -2.32
N GLY A 162 -11.93 11.98 -2.57
CA GLY A 162 -11.85 12.53 -3.92
C GLY A 162 -13.09 12.24 -4.78
N LYS A 163 -14.24 11.96 -4.16
CA LYS A 163 -15.50 11.66 -4.85
C LYS A 163 -15.80 12.66 -5.97
N GLY A 164 -16.08 12.15 -7.17
CA GLY A 164 -16.42 12.95 -8.35
C GLY A 164 -15.21 13.55 -9.09
N THR A 165 -14.00 13.43 -8.54
CA THR A 165 -12.78 13.85 -9.25
C THR A 165 -12.31 12.78 -10.23
N VAL A 166 -11.55 13.20 -11.24
CA VAL A 166 -10.97 12.30 -12.24
C VAL A 166 -9.54 11.94 -11.82
N ALA A 167 -9.29 10.65 -11.62
CA ALA A 167 -7.96 10.10 -11.46
C ALA A 167 -7.40 9.64 -12.82
N SER A 168 -6.06 9.57 -12.93
CA SER A 168 -5.38 8.98 -14.08
C SER A 168 -4.14 8.21 -13.66
N ARG A 169 -3.95 7.01 -14.24
CA ARG A 169 -2.78 6.14 -14.06
C ARG A 169 -1.92 6.02 -15.34
N GLY A 170 -2.13 6.94 -16.30
CA GLY A 170 -1.63 6.78 -17.67
C GLY A 170 -2.21 5.52 -18.32
N LYS A 171 -1.74 5.12 -19.50
CA LYS A 171 -2.21 3.90 -20.13
C LYS A 171 -2.07 2.72 -19.17
N THR A 172 -3.12 1.93 -19.11
CA THR A 172 -3.27 0.83 -18.15
C THR A 172 -3.64 -0.41 -18.93
N VAL A 173 -2.98 -1.52 -18.63
CA VAL A 173 -3.31 -2.81 -19.21
C VAL A 173 -3.67 -3.80 -18.11
N VAL A 174 -4.57 -4.74 -18.43
CA VAL A 174 -4.85 -5.87 -17.56
C VAL A 174 -4.34 -7.14 -18.23
N LEU A 175 -3.41 -7.82 -17.57
CA LEU A 175 -3.00 -9.16 -17.93
C LEU A 175 -3.84 -10.20 -17.17
N GLU A 176 -4.29 -11.22 -17.87
CA GLU A 176 -4.90 -12.42 -17.29
C GLU A 176 -3.85 -13.54 -17.25
N ILE A 177 -3.38 -13.88 -16.05
CA ILE A 177 -2.34 -14.88 -15.80
C ILE A 177 -2.99 -16.15 -15.29
N GLY A 178 -2.67 -17.31 -15.90
CA GLY A 178 -3.25 -18.60 -15.52
C GLY A 178 -4.65 -18.87 -16.08
N GLY A 179 -5.14 -18.01 -16.99
CA GLY A 179 -6.44 -18.12 -17.65
C GLY A 179 -7.61 -17.66 -16.78
N ARG A 180 -8.82 -18.10 -17.14
CA ARG A 180 -10.06 -17.74 -16.44
C ARG A 180 -9.95 -18.06 -14.94
N ASP A 181 -10.38 -17.12 -14.12
CA ASP A 181 -10.28 -17.18 -12.65
C ASP A 181 -8.83 -17.30 -12.14
N GLY A 182 -7.84 -16.88 -12.93
CA GLY A 182 -6.46 -16.77 -12.53
C GLY A 182 -6.16 -15.48 -11.75
N ILE A 183 -5.06 -14.82 -12.11
CA ILE A 183 -4.64 -13.53 -11.56
C ILE A 183 -4.87 -12.45 -12.62
N GLU A 184 -5.65 -11.44 -12.28
CA GLU A 184 -5.82 -10.22 -13.07
C GLU A 184 -4.81 -9.17 -12.58
N LEU A 185 -3.73 -8.97 -13.33
CA LEU A 185 -2.67 -8.03 -13.00
C LEU A 185 -2.85 -6.71 -13.76
N GLN A 186 -3.00 -5.60 -13.02
CA GLN A 186 -2.99 -4.26 -13.61
C GLN A 186 -1.55 -3.71 -13.70
N LEU A 187 -1.11 -3.40 -14.92
CA LEU A 187 0.12 -2.66 -15.19
C LEU A 187 -0.23 -1.23 -15.62
N THR A 188 0.52 -0.25 -15.14
CA THR A 188 0.21 1.18 -15.30
C THR A 188 1.44 2.01 -15.64
N GLU A 189 1.28 3.08 -16.42
CA GLU A 189 2.37 4.01 -16.71
C GLU A 189 2.71 4.92 -15.52
N LEU A 190 1.71 5.29 -14.73
CA LEU A 190 1.88 6.22 -13.61
C LEU A 190 1.57 5.52 -12.30
N ARG A 191 2.37 5.84 -11.28
CA ARG A 191 2.08 5.45 -9.91
C ARG A 191 0.67 5.82 -9.51
N GLY A 192 0.13 5.08 -8.55
CA GLY A 192 -1.15 5.47 -7.98
C GLY A 192 -1.40 4.88 -6.62
N HIS A 193 -2.59 5.21 -6.12
CA HIS A 193 -2.95 5.02 -4.74
C HIS A 193 -4.36 4.42 -4.69
N PRO A 194 -4.50 3.08 -4.62
CA PRO A 194 -5.78 2.40 -4.76
C PRO A 194 -6.67 2.61 -3.52
N ASN A 195 -7.38 3.74 -3.50
CA ASN A 195 -8.27 4.16 -2.42
C ASN A 195 -9.77 4.08 -2.80
N ASP A 196 -10.08 3.46 -3.93
CA ASP A 196 -11.41 3.44 -4.53
C ASP A 196 -11.65 2.13 -5.29
N LEU A 197 -12.87 1.61 -5.27
CA LEU A 197 -13.24 0.39 -6.00
C LEU A 197 -13.11 0.57 -7.52
N ASN A 198 -13.15 1.80 -8.03
CA ASN A 198 -12.93 2.11 -9.44
C ASN A 198 -11.48 1.91 -9.89
N PHE A 199 -10.53 1.70 -8.98
CA PHE A 199 -9.23 1.13 -9.34
C PHE A 199 -9.34 -0.29 -9.90
N PHE A 200 -10.47 -0.98 -9.72
CA PHE A 200 -10.75 -2.26 -10.35
C PHE A 200 -11.87 -2.13 -11.40
N ARG A 201 -13.00 -1.54 -11.03
CA ARG A 201 -14.20 -1.49 -11.88
C ARG A 201 -14.00 -0.75 -13.20
N ALA A 202 -13.20 0.31 -13.21
CA ALA A 202 -12.88 1.04 -14.44
C ALA A 202 -12.12 0.18 -15.47
N PHE A 203 -11.48 -0.90 -15.00
CA PHE A 203 -10.71 -1.84 -15.83
C PHE A 203 -11.43 -3.19 -15.96
N GLY A 204 -12.75 -3.20 -15.75
CA GLY A 204 -13.59 -4.39 -15.93
C GLY A 204 -13.28 -5.52 -14.96
N ILE A 205 -12.85 -5.19 -13.74
CA ILE A 205 -12.68 -6.14 -12.63
C ILE A 205 -13.71 -5.77 -11.57
N GLU A 206 -14.62 -6.70 -11.23
CA GLU A 206 -15.55 -6.49 -10.11
C GLU A 206 -14.89 -7.00 -8.81
N PRO A 207 -14.49 -6.11 -7.89
CA PRO A 207 -13.74 -6.51 -6.71
C PRO A 207 -14.52 -7.43 -5.77
N THR A 208 -15.86 -7.35 -5.74
CA THR A 208 -16.69 -8.25 -4.91
C THR A 208 -16.76 -9.68 -5.43
N GLU A 209 -16.30 -9.92 -6.66
CA GLU A 209 -16.28 -11.25 -7.30
C GLU A 209 -14.88 -11.87 -7.31
N ARG A 210 -13.93 -11.29 -6.56
CA ARG A 210 -12.57 -11.80 -6.44
C ARG A 210 -12.28 -12.21 -5.02
N ARG A 211 -11.69 -13.39 -4.88
CA ARG A 211 -11.26 -13.91 -3.59
C ARG A 211 -10.14 -13.06 -2.99
N ILE A 212 -9.20 -12.60 -3.80
CA ILE A 212 -8.02 -11.86 -3.34
C ILE A 212 -7.92 -10.54 -4.09
N LEU A 213 -7.84 -9.44 -3.35
CA LEU A 213 -7.55 -8.11 -3.85
C LEU A 213 -6.22 -7.65 -3.26
N VAL A 214 -5.21 -7.42 -4.09
CA VAL A 214 -3.93 -6.86 -3.64
C VAL A 214 -3.94 -5.36 -3.89
N LEU A 215 -3.66 -4.60 -2.83
CA LEU A 215 -3.68 -3.14 -2.84
C LEU A 215 -2.39 -2.56 -2.26
N LYS A 216 -1.80 -1.62 -3.00
CA LYS A 216 -0.63 -0.83 -2.56
C LYS A 216 -1.03 0.37 -1.72
N SER A 217 -1.47 0.13 -0.47
CA SER A 217 -1.99 1.17 0.42
C SER A 217 -1.92 0.80 1.90
N ALA A 218 -1.50 1.75 2.74
CA ALA A 218 -1.46 1.57 4.20
C ALA A 218 -2.79 1.87 4.92
N ALA A 219 -3.53 2.91 4.51
CA ALA A 219 -4.72 3.35 5.27
C ALA A 219 -5.95 3.69 4.41
N HIS A 220 -5.79 4.49 3.36
CA HIS A 220 -6.91 5.10 2.66
C HIS A 220 -7.82 4.11 1.91
N PHE A 221 -7.32 2.93 1.53
CA PHE A 221 -8.13 1.88 0.94
C PHE A 221 -9.28 1.42 1.84
N ARG A 222 -9.11 1.52 3.16
CA ARG A 222 -10.05 0.98 4.16
C ARG A 222 -11.48 1.48 3.92
N ALA A 223 -11.63 2.78 3.68
CA ALA A 223 -12.95 3.40 3.48
C ALA A 223 -13.72 2.85 2.26
N ALA A 224 -13.03 2.36 1.23
CA ALA A 224 -13.66 1.80 0.03
C ALA A 224 -13.76 0.27 0.08
N PHE A 225 -12.77 -0.40 0.66
CA PHE A 225 -12.61 -1.85 0.56
C PHE A 225 -13.03 -2.63 1.81
N GLU A 226 -12.95 -2.07 3.02
CA GLU A 226 -13.47 -2.75 4.22
C GLU A 226 -14.96 -3.10 4.12
N PRO A 227 -15.85 -2.27 3.54
CA PRO A 227 -17.26 -2.63 3.41
C PRO A 227 -17.54 -3.87 2.55
N ILE A 228 -16.60 -4.26 1.68
CA ILE A 228 -16.74 -5.44 0.83
C ILE A 228 -15.83 -6.60 1.26
N ALA A 229 -14.86 -6.35 2.14
CA ALA A 229 -13.88 -7.34 2.55
C ALA A 229 -14.43 -8.24 3.66
N THR A 230 -14.27 -9.54 3.49
CA THR A 230 -14.38 -10.51 4.59
C THR A 230 -13.27 -10.29 5.61
N LYS A 231 -12.05 -10.02 5.14
CA LYS A 231 -10.90 -9.69 6.00
C LYS A 231 -9.90 -8.82 5.24
N VAL A 232 -9.29 -7.90 5.98
CA VAL A 232 -8.12 -7.14 5.53
C VAL A 232 -6.89 -7.67 6.24
N ILE A 233 -5.84 -7.96 5.48
CA ILE A 233 -4.54 -8.39 5.98
C ILE A 233 -3.49 -7.39 5.49
N GLU A 234 -2.80 -6.74 6.42
CA GLU A 234 -1.61 -5.92 6.12
C GLU A 234 -0.42 -6.86 5.94
N VAL A 235 0.24 -6.81 4.77
CA VAL A 235 1.29 -7.77 4.42
C VAL A 235 2.70 -7.22 4.69
N ASP A 236 3.61 -8.08 5.13
CA ASP A 236 5.02 -7.78 5.40
C ASP A 236 5.85 -7.86 4.10
N ALA A 237 5.56 -6.97 3.16
CA ALA A 237 6.35 -6.79 1.96
C ALA A 237 7.59 -5.90 2.21
N PRO A 238 8.65 -6.00 1.37
CA PRO A 238 9.74 -5.04 1.37
C PRO A 238 9.29 -3.72 0.72
N GLY A 239 9.86 -2.60 1.16
CA GLY A 239 9.60 -1.29 0.54
C GLY A 239 9.90 -0.11 1.45
N ILE A 240 9.95 1.09 0.87
CA ILE A 240 10.39 2.30 1.59
C ILE A 240 9.35 2.84 2.58
N SER A 241 8.11 2.33 2.54
CA SER A 241 7.10 2.63 3.55
C SER A 241 6.84 1.45 4.50
N SER A 242 7.77 0.51 4.62
CA SER A 242 7.63 -0.62 5.56
C SER A 242 7.46 -0.15 7.00
N PRO A 243 6.54 -0.73 7.79
CA PRO A 243 6.42 -0.39 9.22
C PRO A 243 7.59 -0.92 10.07
N ARG A 244 8.44 -1.80 9.49
CA ARG A 244 9.65 -2.31 10.14
C ARG A 244 10.76 -1.29 10.04
N LEU A 245 10.74 -0.33 10.96
CA LEU A 245 11.65 0.81 10.95
C LEU A 245 13.12 0.40 11.09
N GLU A 246 13.40 -0.76 11.69
CA GLU A 246 14.73 -1.32 11.85
C GLU A 246 15.43 -1.65 10.51
N ARG A 247 14.69 -1.72 9.40
CA ARG A 247 15.22 -1.98 8.06
C ARG A 247 15.86 -0.75 7.41
N PHE A 248 15.62 0.46 7.93
CA PHE A 248 16.10 1.71 7.34
C PHE A 248 17.44 2.16 7.94
N ASP A 249 18.31 2.72 7.10
CA ASP A 249 19.58 3.33 7.50
C ASP A 249 19.40 4.81 7.87
N TYR A 250 18.81 5.06 9.04
CA TYR A 250 18.63 6.41 9.57
C TYR A 250 19.96 7.03 10.05
N ARG A 251 20.29 8.24 9.60
CA ARG A 251 21.54 8.93 9.93
C ARG A 251 21.36 10.26 10.65
N LYS A 252 20.17 10.87 10.56
CA LYS A 252 19.87 12.23 11.04
C LYS A 252 18.89 12.26 12.21
N LEU A 253 18.37 11.11 12.63
CA LEU A 253 17.47 11.04 13.78
C LEU A 253 18.15 11.52 15.07
N ARG A 254 17.38 12.23 15.90
CA ARG A 254 17.76 12.47 17.30
C ARG A 254 17.58 11.16 18.08
N ARG A 255 18.68 10.58 18.54
CA ARG A 255 18.68 9.37 19.38
C ARG A 255 18.94 9.69 20.86
N PRO A 256 18.39 8.89 21.81
CA PRO A 256 17.57 7.70 21.57
C PRO A 256 16.14 8.04 21.08
N ILE A 257 15.57 7.19 20.24
CA ILE A 257 14.20 7.31 19.71
C ILE A 257 13.46 5.96 19.70
N TYR A 258 12.28 5.91 20.33
CA TYR A 258 11.41 4.74 20.28
C TYR A 258 10.73 4.62 18.91
N PRO A 259 10.61 3.42 18.29
CA PRO A 259 10.98 2.10 18.81
C PRO A 259 12.40 1.62 18.44
N LEU A 260 13.20 2.42 17.72
CA LEU A 260 14.54 2.02 17.26
C LEU A 260 15.55 1.83 18.41
N ASP A 261 15.36 2.61 19.48
CA ASP A 261 16.12 2.56 20.73
C ASP A 261 15.13 2.22 21.87
N PRO A 262 14.91 0.93 22.19
CA PRO A 262 13.85 0.49 23.12
C PRO A 262 13.95 1.06 24.54
N GLU A 263 15.15 1.46 24.95
CA GLU A 263 15.46 2.08 26.23
C GLU A 263 15.10 3.58 26.29
N THR A 264 14.57 4.15 25.19
CA THR A 264 14.17 5.56 25.13
C THR A 264 13.22 5.88 26.28
N THR A 265 13.55 6.94 27.01
CA THR A 265 12.66 7.55 28.00
C THR A 265 12.24 8.93 27.51
N TRP A 266 11.05 9.36 27.93
CA TRP A 266 10.54 10.70 27.64
C TRP A 266 9.98 11.30 28.92
N SER A 267 10.25 12.58 29.14
CA SER A 267 9.62 13.37 30.19
C SER A 267 9.13 14.70 29.61
N PRO A 268 8.03 15.27 30.14
CA PRO A 268 7.49 16.55 29.71
C PRO A 268 8.43 17.76 29.82
N GLU A 269 9.49 17.64 30.61
CA GLU A 269 10.36 18.75 31.05
C GLU A 269 11.70 18.79 30.28
N ALA A 270 11.97 17.80 29.42
CA ALA A 270 13.22 17.62 28.67
C ALA A 270 13.15 18.15 27.22
#